data_AF-A0A1V0RBQ1-F1
#
_entry.id   AF-A0A1V0RBQ1-F1
#
_cell.length_a   1.000
_cell.length_b   1.000
_cell.length_c   1.000
_cell.angle_alpha   90.00
_cell.angle_beta   90.00
_cell.angle_gamma   90.00
#
_symmetry.space_group_name_H-M   'P 1'
#
loop_
_entity.id
_entity.type
_entity.pdbx_description
1 polymer ?
#
loop_
_entity_poly.entity_id
_entity_poly.type
_entity_poly.pdbx_seq_one_letter_code
_entity_poly.pdbx_strand_id
1 'polypeptide(L)'
;MLLALLVSGLVVTLVVIGLFVFGLRRRLIQRSGGTFDCSMRWGVSEEPDISGKGWVYGVARYSGDRIEWFRVFSYSPRPRRLLERSSIEVVARRAPEGEEELALLSDAVVLGCVHRGTRLELAMSEDALTGFLAWLEAAPPGQRVNVA
;
A
#
# COMPACT_ATOMS: atom_id res chain seq x y z
N MET A 1 16.17 -36.50 -25.09
CA MET A 1 15.86 -35.29 -25.87
C MET A 1 14.39 -34.87 -25.75
N LEU A 2 13.41 -35.71 -26.13
CA LEU A 2 11.98 -35.38 -26.04
C LEU A 2 11.51 -34.92 -24.65
N LEU A 3 11.90 -35.64 -23.58
CA LEU A 3 11.52 -35.28 -22.22
C LEU A 3 12.09 -33.92 -21.78
N ALA A 4 13.32 -33.60 -22.19
CA ALA A 4 13.94 -32.31 -21.89
C ALA A 4 13.26 -31.14 -22.62
N LEU A 5 12.81 -31.35 -23.86
CA LEU A 5 12.05 -30.36 -24.64
C LEU A 5 10.64 -30.13 -24.05
N LEU A 6 9.99 -31.18 -23.54
CA LEU A 6 8.69 -31.05 -22.87
C LEU A 6 8.82 -30.31 -21.55
N VAL A 7 9.84 -30.62 -20.74
CA VAL A 7 10.10 -29.94 -19.47
C VAL A 7 10.45 -28.47 -19.70
N SER A 8 11.31 -28.15 -20.67
CA SER A 8 11.64 -26.76 -20.99
C SER A 8 10.42 -25.98 -21.51
N GLY A 9 9.61 -26.59 -22.37
CA GLY A 9 8.36 -26.01 -22.85
C GLY A 9 7.37 -25.71 -21.71
N LEU A 10 7.23 -26.63 -20.75
CA LEU A 10 6.38 -26.43 -19.58
C LEU A 10 6.88 -25.28 -18.70
N VAL A 11 8.19 -25.21 -18.44
CA VAL A 11 8.79 -24.14 -17.63
C VAL A 11 8.57 -22.78 -18.29
N VAL A 12 8.83 -22.66 -19.60
CA VAL A 12 8.61 -21.42 -20.34
C VAL A 12 7.13 -21.01 -20.30
N THR A 13 6.23 -21.97 -20.50
CA THR A 13 4.78 -21.71 -20.45
C THR A 13 4.35 -21.21 -19.07
N LEU A 14 4.83 -21.83 -17.98
CA LEU A 14 4.55 -21.40 -16.61
C LEU A 14 5.10 -19.99 -16.33
N VAL A 15 6.31 -19.67 -16.82
CA VAL A 15 6.90 -18.33 -16.70
C VAL A 15 6.04 -17.30 -17.44
N VAL A 16 5.64 -17.57 -18.67
CA VAL A 16 4.81 -16.66 -19.48
C VAL A 16 3.45 -16.44 -18.81
N ILE A 17 2.79 -17.49 -18.32
CA ILE A 17 1.53 -17.38 -17.58
C ILE A 17 1.73 -16.55 -16.31
N GLY A 18 2.80 -16.79 -15.55
CA GLY A 18 3.13 -16.02 -14.35
C GLY A 18 3.32 -14.54 -14.63
N LEU A 19 4.08 -14.19 -15.68
CA LEU A 19 4.28 -12.81 -16.12
C LEU A 19 2.98 -12.16 -16.61
N PHE A 20 2.15 -12.90 -17.35
CA PHE A 20 0.86 -12.41 -17.83
C PHE A 20 -0.10 -12.09 -16.67
N VAL A 21 -0.23 -13.01 -15.70
CA VAL A 21 -1.05 -12.81 -14.51
C VAL A 21 -0.54 -11.63 -13.68
N PHE A 22 0.78 -11.49 -13.53
CA PHE A 22 1.40 -10.36 -12.83
C PHE A 22 1.12 -9.02 -13.53
N GLY A 23 1.24 -8.98 -14.86
CA GLY A 23 0.90 -7.81 -15.66
C GLY A 23 -0.58 -7.44 -15.59
N LEU A 24 -1.48 -8.43 -15.63
CA LEU A 24 -2.92 -8.23 -15.51
C LEU A 24 -3.28 -7.69 -14.13
N ARG A 25 -2.69 -8.23 -13.06
CA ARG A 25 -2.82 -7.72 -11.69
C ARG A 25 -2.41 -6.25 -11.62
N ARG A 26 -1.21 -5.92 -12.13
CA ARG A 26 -0.70 -4.54 -12.13
C ARG A 26 -1.64 -3.60 -12.89
N ARG A 27 -2.15 -4.02 -14.05
CA ARG A 27 -3.14 -3.24 -14.81
C ARG A 27 -4.48 -3.07 -14.08
N LEU A 28 -5.00 -4.10 -13.42
CA LEU A 28 -6.26 -4.02 -12.67
C LEU A 28 -6.14 -3.09 -11.47
N ILE A 29 -5.00 -3.11 -10.78
CA ILE A 29 -4.70 -2.20 -9.67
C ILE A 29 -4.61 -0.76 -10.21
N GLN A 30 -3.81 -0.52 -11.26
CA GLN A 30 -3.58 0.81 -11.83
C GLN A 30 -4.80 1.42 -12.54
N ARG A 31 -5.72 0.60 -13.08
CA ARG A 31 -6.91 1.09 -13.81
C ARG A 31 -7.89 1.91 -12.97
N SER A 32 -7.73 1.90 -11.66
CA SER A 32 -8.71 2.50 -10.74
C SER A 32 -8.41 3.95 -10.35
N GLY A 33 -7.40 4.57 -10.96
CA GLY A 33 -7.22 6.04 -10.96
C GLY A 33 -6.79 6.68 -9.64
N GLY A 34 -6.50 5.90 -8.59
CA GLY A 34 -6.16 6.41 -7.27
C GLY A 34 -5.25 5.46 -6.50
N THR A 35 -4.18 5.00 -7.14
CA THR A 35 -3.18 4.15 -6.49
C THR A 35 -1.92 4.94 -6.19
N PHE A 36 -1.32 4.71 -5.03
CA PHE A 36 -0.06 5.31 -4.63
C PHE A 36 0.83 4.26 -3.96
N ASP A 37 2.14 4.37 -4.15
CA ASP A 37 3.09 3.49 -3.50
C ASP A 37 3.17 3.83 -2.01
N CYS A 38 2.99 2.82 -1.18
CA CYS A 38 2.91 2.98 0.26
C CYS A 38 3.47 1.74 0.97
N SER A 39 4.61 1.93 1.62
CA SER A 39 5.17 0.96 2.54
C SER A 39 4.44 1.03 3.87
N MET A 40 4.17 -0.12 4.49
CA MET A 40 3.42 -0.18 5.74
C MET A 40 4.17 -0.99 6.79
N ARG A 41 4.17 -0.47 8.03
CA ARG A 41 4.62 -1.17 9.24
C ARG A 41 3.46 -1.26 10.23
N TRP A 42 3.18 -2.45 10.76
CA TRP A 42 2.00 -2.70 11.61
C TRP A 42 2.41 -3.05 13.03
N GLY A 43 1.68 -2.54 14.03
CA GLY A 43 1.88 -2.89 15.43
C GLY A 43 3.15 -2.28 16.01
N VAL A 44 3.41 -1.02 15.68
CA VAL A 44 4.59 -0.28 16.16
C VAL A 44 4.34 0.19 17.60
N SER A 45 5.38 0.12 18.43
CA SER A 45 5.37 0.70 19.78
C SER A 45 5.31 2.23 19.71
N GLU A 46 5.06 2.87 20.86
CA GLU A 46 4.96 4.33 20.96
C GLU A 46 6.28 5.06 20.63
N GLU A 47 7.41 4.38 20.82
CA GLU A 47 8.73 4.91 20.48
C GLU A 47 9.09 4.63 19.01
N PRO A 48 9.70 5.62 18.31
CA PRO A 48 10.13 5.44 16.93
C PRO A 48 11.28 4.41 16.85
N ASP A 49 10.96 3.22 16.33
CA ASP A 49 11.97 2.21 16.02
C ASP A 49 12.62 2.53 14.66
N ILE A 50 13.88 2.94 14.69
CA ILE A 50 14.70 3.35 13.54
C ILE A 50 15.40 2.14 12.88
N SER A 51 15.16 0.91 13.37
CA SER A 51 15.85 -0.29 12.89
C SER A 51 15.43 -0.74 11.47
N GLY A 52 14.43 -0.12 10.85
CA GLY A 52 13.94 -0.47 9.51
C GLY A 52 13.29 -1.85 9.39
N LYS A 53 13.17 -2.57 10.51
CA LYS A 53 12.57 -3.91 10.57
C LYS A 53 11.05 -3.79 10.53
N GLY A 54 10.42 -4.67 9.75
CA GLY A 54 8.96 -4.80 9.69
C GLY A 54 8.28 -3.95 8.61
N TRP A 55 9.02 -3.16 7.85
CA TRP A 55 8.48 -2.47 6.67
C TRP A 55 8.11 -3.48 5.58
N VAL A 56 6.90 -3.32 5.05
CA VAL A 56 6.45 -4.10 3.90
C VAL A 56 6.11 -3.15 2.77
N TYR A 57 6.77 -3.32 1.64
CA TYR A 57 6.50 -2.55 0.43
C TYR A 57 5.15 -2.91 -0.18
N GLY A 58 4.33 -1.90 -0.43
CA GLY A 58 2.97 -2.06 -0.90
C GLY A 58 2.49 -0.94 -1.81
N VAL A 59 1.31 -1.15 -2.38
CA VAL A 59 0.53 -0.14 -3.10
C VAL A 59 -0.79 0.03 -2.36
N ALA A 60 -1.13 1.26 -2.04
CA ALA A 60 -2.42 1.64 -1.52
C ALA A 60 -3.34 2.10 -2.66
N ARG A 61 -4.63 1.82 -2.55
CA ARG A 61 -5.66 2.22 -3.51
C ARG A 61 -6.81 2.91 -2.78
N TYR A 62 -7.23 4.06 -3.26
CA TYR A 62 -8.47 4.70 -2.81
C TYR A 62 -9.69 3.92 -3.30
N SER A 63 -10.61 3.62 -2.39
CA SER A 63 -11.88 2.94 -2.67
C SER A 63 -13.01 3.61 -1.88
N GLY A 64 -13.44 4.79 -2.33
CA GLY A 64 -14.48 5.57 -1.66
C GLY A 64 -14.00 6.02 -0.28
N ASP A 65 -14.62 5.48 0.78
CA ASP A 65 -14.31 5.84 2.18
C ASP A 65 -13.30 4.91 2.87
N ARG A 66 -12.59 4.09 2.09
CA ARG A 66 -11.50 3.24 2.59
C ARG A 66 -10.31 3.24 1.64
N ILE A 67 -9.15 2.95 2.19
CA ILE A 67 -7.94 2.65 1.46
C ILE A 67 -7.67 1.15 1.54
N GLU A 68 -7.45 0.55 0.39
CA GLU A 68 -7.11 -0.86 0.25
C GLU A 68 -5.61 -0.98 0.03
N TRP A 69 -4.90 -1.66 0.92
CA TRP A 69 -3.45 -1.82 0.85
C TRP A 69 -3.07 -3.23 0.38
N PHE A 70 -2.22 -3.26 -0.65
CA PHE A 70 -1.77 -4.46 -1.34
C PHE A 70 -0.26 -4.60 -1.20
N ARG A 71 0.24 -5.82 -0.98
CA ARG A 71 1.67 -6.09 -1.09
C ARG A 71 2.11 -6.08 -2.53
N VAL A 72 3.23 -5.44 -2.84
CA VAL A 72 3.79 -5.43 -4.21
C VAL A 72 4.29 -6.83 -4.59
N PHE A 73 5.07 -7.44 -3.72
CA PHE A 73 5.64 -8.79 -3.90
C PHE A 73 4.69 -9.90 -3.39
N SER A 74 3.43 -9.89 -3.83
CA SER A 74 2.47 -10.96 -3.51
C SER A 74 1.63 -11.36 -4.71
N TYR A 75 1.43 -12.68 -4.87
CA TYR A 75 0.54 -13.26 -5.88
C TYR A 75 -0.95 -13.15 -5.51
N SER A 76 -1.30 -12.67 -4.32
CA SER A 76 -2.69 -12.46 -3.94
C SER A 76 -3.26 -11.20 -4.62
N PRO A 77 -4.40 -11.30 -5.31
CA PRO A 77 -5.12 -10.15 -5.85
C PRO A 77 -5.94 -9.42 -4.77
N ARG A 78 -6.04 -9.97 -3.55
CA ARG A 78 -6.82 -9.38 -2.46
C ARG A 78 -6.00 -8.37 -1.66
N PRO A 79 -6.62 -7.26 -1.19
CA PRO A 79 -5.96 -6.35 -0.28
C PRO A 79 -5.66 -7.09 1.02
N ARG A 80 -4.45 -6.87 1.55
CA ARG A 80 -4.06 -7.49 2.82
C ARG A 80 -4.57 -6.70 4.01
N ARG A 81 -4.75 -5.39 3.83
CA ARG A 81 -5.29 -4.48 4.85
C ARG A 81 -6.29 -3.53 4.20
N LEU A 82 -7.30 -3.18 4.98
CA LEU A 82 -8.34 -2.22 4.64
C LEU A 82 -8.32 -1.17 5.76
N LEU A 83 -8.04 0.07 5.39
CA LEU A 83 -7.98 1.21 6.29
C LEU A 83 -9.21 2.08 6.02
N GLU A 84 -10.18 2.02 6.92
CA GLU A 84 -11.38 2.87 6.84
C GLU A 84 -11.04 4.27 7.32
N ARG A 85 -11.49 5.25 6.56
CA ARG A 85 -11.22 6.66 6.81
C ARG A 85 -11.66 7.12 8.20
N SER A 86 -12.87 6.73 8.61
CA SER A 86 -13.44 7.09 9.91
C SER A 86 -12.69 6.51 11.11
N SER A 87 -11.78 5.57 10.88
CA SER A 87 -11.11 4.81 11.94
C SER A 87 -9.60 4.95 11.91
N ILE A 88 -9.06 5.72 10.96
CA ILE A 88 -7.63 6.01 10.85
C ILE A 88 -7.39 7.47 11.23
N GLU A 89 -6.49 7.66 12.18
CA GLU A 89 -6.08 8.98 12.66
C GLU A 89 -4.58 9.14 12.46
N VAL A 90 -4.16 10.31 11.97
CA VAL A 90 -2.74 10.64 11.83
C VAL A 90 -2.27 11.27 13.14
N VAL A 91 -1.31 10.63 13.79
CA VAL A 91 -0.77 11.06 15.09
C VAL A 91 0.62 11.68 14.98
N ALA A 92 1.39 11.35 13.95
CA ALA A 92 2.74 11.88 13.76
C ALA A 92 3.12 11.91 12.27
N ARG A 93 4.00 12.85 11.91
CA ARG A 93 4.69 12.90 10.61
C ARG A 93 6.18 13.03 10.89
N ARG A 94 7.00 12.17 10.29
CA ARG A 94 8.47 12.19 10.41
C ARG A 94 9.14 11.89 9.08
N ALA A 95 10.38 12.34 8.93
CA ALA A 95 11.25 11.88 7.85
C ALA A 95 11.79 10.48 8.20
N PRO A 96 12.06 9.62 7.21
CA PRO A 96 12.82 8.40 7.42
C PRO A 96 14.24 8.75 7.83
N GLU A 97 14.79 8.01 8.80
CA GLU A 97 16.13 8.24 9.33
C GLU A 97 16.92 6.92 9.30
N GLY A 98 18.23 6.99 9.03
CA GLY A 98 19.14 5.86 9.14
C GLY A 98 18.86 4.69 8.19
N GLU A 99 18.81 3.46 8.72
CA GLU A 99 18.61 2.23 7.92
C GLU A 99 17.22 2.12 7.29
N GLU A 100 16.23 2.89 7.77
CA GLU A 100 14.88 2.88 7.20
C GLU A 100 14.83 3.52 5.81
N GLU A 101 15.75 4.45 5.52
CA GLU A 101 15.84 5.13 4.21
C GLU A 101 16.17 4.15 3.08
N LEU A 102 16.97 3.11 3.36
CA LEU A 102 17.28 2.02 2.42
C LEU A 102 16.08 1.08 2.17
N ALA A 103 15.15 1.00 3.11
CA ALA A 103 13.98 0.12 3.02
C ALA A 103 12.76 0.80 2.41
N LEU A 104 12.78 2.13 2.28
CA LEU A 104 11.66 2.97 1.84
C LEU A 104 11.88 3.53 0.42
N LEU A 105 10.83 4.10 -0.18
CA LEU A 105 11.02 4.86 -1.42
C LEU A 105 11.91 6.07 -1.12
N SER A 106 12.73 6.45 -2.10
CA SER A 106 13.44 7.73 -2.07
C SER A 106 12.44 8.86 -1.85
N ASP A 107 12.75 9.76 -0.91
CA ASP A 107 11.89 10.89 -0.52
C ASP A 107 10.53 10.48 0.07
N ALA A 108 10.47 9.29 0.69
CA ALA A 108 9.29 8.88 1.45
C ALA A 108 9.16 9.70 2.73
N VAL A 109 7.93 10.02 3.10
CA VAL A 109 7.56 10.57 4.40
C VAL A 109 6.88 9.47 5.21
N VAL A 110 7.28 9.31 6.47
CA VAL A 110 6.68 8.35 7.40
C VAL A 110 5.57 9.04 8.19
N LEU A 111 4.36 8.51 8.08
CA LEU A 111 3.19 8.88 8.86
C LEU A 111 2.95 7.84 9.95
N GLY A 112 2.94 8.28 11.20
CA GLY A 112 2.39 7.51 12.32
C GLY A 112 0.87 7.65 12.32
N CYS A 113 0.16 6.52 12.27
CA CYS A 113 -1.29 6.48 12.30
C CYS A 113 -1.80 5.52 13.39
N VAL A 114 -3.02 5.76 13.85
CA VAL A 114 -3.77 4.84 14.70
C VAL A 114 -4.98 4.36 13.91
N HIS A 115 -5.09 3.05 13.70
CA HIS A 115 -6.26 2.43 13.06
C HIS A 115 -6.96 1.51 14.05
N ARG A 116 -8.21 1.84 14.41
CA ARG A 116 -9.02 1.07 15.39
C ARG A 116 -8.23 0.76 16.69
N GLY A 117 -7.51 1.74 17.21
CA GLY A 117 -6.67 1.61 18.41
C GLY A 117 -5.32 0.90 18.19
N THR A 118 -5.03 0.42 16.99
CA THR A 118 -3.72 -0.17 16.65
C THR A 118 -2.82 0.86 15.98
N ARG A 119 -1.62 1.08 16.55
CA ARG A 119 -0.60 1.94 15.92
C ARG A 119 0.01 1.26 14.70
N LEU A 120 0.14 2.02 13.63
CA LEU A 120 0.76 1.63 12.37
C LEU A 120 1.53 2.80 11.80
N GLU A 121 2.49 2.53 10.94
CA GLU A 121 3.17 3.56 10.16
C GLU A 121 2.98 3.31 8.66
N LEU A 122 2.82 4.40 7.93
CA LEU A 122 2.70 4.44 6.48
C LEU A 122 3.82 5.31 5.94
N ALA A 123 4.64 4.77 5.05
CA ALA A 123 5.65 5.52 4.34
C ALA A 123 5.22 5.68 2.88
N MET A 124 5.14 6.91 2.39
CA MET A 124 4.67 7.25 1.05
C MET A 124 5.40 8.50 0.54
N SER A 125 5.42 8.74 -0.77
CA SER A 125 6.01 9.98 -1.30
C SER A 125 5.25 11.22 -0.85
N GLU A 126 5.87 12.41 -0.95
CA GLU A 126 5.23 13.67 -0.58
C GLU A 126 3.97 13.99 -1.41
N ASP A 127 3.97 13.64 -2.70
CA ASP A 127 2.79 13.76 -3.56
C ASP A 127 1.64 12.86 -3.07
N ALA A 128 1.97 11.62 -2.71
CA ALA A 128 0.99 10.66 -2.20
C ALA A 128 0.44 11.08 -0.82
N LEU A 129 1.28 11.65 0.03
CA LEU A 129 0.92 12.20 1.32
C LEU A 129 -0.12 13.31 1.16
N THR A 130 0.12 14.25 0.25
CA THR A 130 -0.82 15.35 -0.02
C THR A 130 -2.19 14.82 -0.43
N GLY A 131 -2.22 13.82 -1.33
CA GLY A 131 -3.46 13.15 -1.72
C GLY A 131 -4.13 12.39 -0.57
N PHE A 132 -3.35 11.76 0.31
CA PHE A 132 -3.85 11.00 1.45
C PHE A 132 -4.51 11.90 2.49
N LEU A 133 -3.87 13.01 2.84
CA LEU A 133 -4.43 14.01 3.76
C LEU A 133 -5.68 14.67 3.16
N ALA A 134 -5.65 15.04 1.88
CA ALA A 134 -6.82 15.57 1.20
C ALA A 134 -8.00 14.59 1.22
N TRP A 135 -7.74 13.29 1.03
CA TRP A 135 -8.76 12.26 1.16
C TRP A 135 -9.29 12.10 2.60
N LEU A 136 -8.42 12.20 3.61
CA LEU A 136 -8.83 12.19 5.02
C LEU A 136 -9.71 13.40 5.37
N GLU A 137 -9.48 14.55 4.76
CA GLU A 137 -10.22 15.79 5.02
C GLU A 137 -11.49 15.95 4.18
N ALA A 138 -11.56 15.39 2.96
CA ALA A 138 -12.66 15.61 2.01
C ALA A 138 -14.00 15.02 2.49
N ALA A 139 -15.04 15.79 2.81
CA ALA A 139 -16.30 15.27 3.38
C ALA A 139 -16.84 13.95 2.75
N PRO A 140 -17.38 12.99 3.55
CA PRO A 140 -17.88 11.72 3.03
C PRO A 140 -18.93 11.92 1.93
N PRO A 141 -18.84 11.19 0.80
CA PRO A 141 -19.83 11.29 -0.26
C PRO A 141 -21.16 10.70 0.24
N GLY A 142 -22.04 11.56 0.75
CA GLY A 142 -23.30 11.14 1.37
C GLY A 142 -23.89 12.11 2.38
N GLN A 143 -23.15 13.12 2.84
CA GLN A 143 -23.70 14.21 3.64
C GLN A 143 -24.58 15.11 2.75
N ARG A 144 -25.76 14.61 2.37
CA ARG A 144 -26.85 15.47 1.91
C ARG A 144 -27.21 16.36 3.08
N VAL A 145 -26.63 17.55 3.10
CA VAL A 145 -27.15 18.67 3.89
C VAL A 145 -28.57 18.87 3.39
N ASN A 146 -29.55 18.34 4.13
CA ASN A 146 -30.94 18.69 3.94
C ASN A 146 -31.04 20.16 4.33
N VAL A 147 -31.00 21.04 3.34
CA VAL A 147 -31.45 22.42 3.47
C VAL A 147 -32.95 22.39 3.21
N ALA A 148 -33.74 22.15 4.26
CA ALA A 148 -35.18 22.39 4.31
C ALA A 148 -35.64 22.42 5.77
#